data_AF-A0A5C7EJQ6-F1
#
_entry.id   AF-A0A5C7EJQ6-F1
#
_cell.length_a   1.000
_cell.length_b   1.000
_cell.length_c   1.000
_cell.angle_alpha   90.00
_cell.angle_beta   90.00
_cell.angle_gamma   90.00
#
_symmetry.space_group_name_H-M   'P 1'
#
loop_
_entity.id
_entity.type
_entity.pdbx_description
1 polymer ?
#
loop_
_entity_poly.entity_id
_entity_poly.type
_entity_poly.pdbx_seq_one_letter_code
_entity_poly.pdbx_strand_id
1 'polypeptide(L)'
;MIARVHPVQSAPGGFSLVEVVIALAVISAIAALAAATLGPWLAFRQSMETERRLKETVQALEAGYRENAMAIDNNPGAVLAFPGGAIANNTTANATTFSAVERYSSLSAAQMASDGFNMPVRVFVSNRLSQQVDGVTLYYHIAAVVSGGRNGQIEPGTGFDIATGRLTLTGDDKGMIVDGYRVQRANYDLTLAKIRRLALAWQDYFQSRYLAVGTRDVSIDYFGSPGTPANRWDSGNSVPNTNGAYVSAVSAGIHSVLGLSVSEVTDAYGQALSIDNSSAMTRNPGNPNPSMATPPYTARVSTVLPGGVVLEMSVSGLY
;
A
#
# COMPACT_ATOMS: atom_id res chain seq x y z
N MET A 1 47.36 75.34 27.24
CA MET A 1 46.62 75.34 25.96
C MET A 1 45.74 74.10 25.96
N ILE A 2 44.49 74.21 26.43
CA ILE A 2 43.53 73.10 26.48
C ILE A 2 42.20 73.67 25.99
N ALA A 3 41.73 73.20 24.84
CA ALA A 3 40.44 73.55 24.27
C ALA A 3 39.34 72.80 25.03
N ARG A 4 38.41 73.54 25.64
CA ARG A 4 37.22 72.99 26.29
C ARG A 4 36.10 72.97 25.25
N VAL A 5 35.79 71.78 24.72
CA VAL A 5 34.65 71.57 23.83
C VAL A 5 33.38 71.64 24.68
N HIS A 6 32.52 72.63 24.42
CA HIS A 6 31.16 72.66 24.95
C HIS A 6 30.27 71.71 24.15
N PRO A 7 29.47 70.83 24.79
CA PRO A 7 28.49 70.03 24.09
C PRO A 7 27.30 70.91 23.70
N VAL A 8 26.92 70.87 22.42
CA VAL A 8 25.62 71.40 21.97
C VAL A 8 24.56 70.43 22.48
N GLN A 9 23.87 70.83 23.56
CA GLN A 9 22.60 70.20 23.93
C GLN A 9 21.56 70.58 22.90
N SER A 10 21.29 69.69 21.95
CA SER A 10 20.08 69.75 21.14
C SER A 10 18.88 69.47 22.06
N ALA A 11 18.06 70.49 22.29
CA ALA A 11 16.79 70.34 23.00
C ALA A 11 15.93 69.28 22.29
N PRO A 12 15.22 68.41 23.02
CA PRO A 12 14.27 67.48 22.41
C PRO A 12 13.11 68.30 21.85
N GLY A 13 13.04 68.43 20.53
CA GLY A 13 11.89 69.01 19.86
C GLY A 13 10.66 68.17 20.17
N GLY A 14 9.69 68.73 20.91
CA GLY A 14 8.41 68.10 21.13
C GLY A 14 7.68 67.94 19.80
N PHE A 15 7.22 66.73 19.50
CA PHE A 15 6.44 66.44 18.30
C PHE A 15 5.22 67.35 18.21
N SER A 16 5.05 68.03 17.09
CA SER A 16 3.82 68.79 16.87
C SER A 16 2.63 67.84 16.69
N LEU A 17 1.44 68.24 17.15
CA LEU A 17 0.20 67.46 16.97
C LEU A 17 -0.04 67.10 15.49
N VAL A 18 0.39 67.99 14.58
CA VAL A 18 0.31 67.82 13.13
C VAL A 18 1.24 66.71 12.64
N GLU A 19 2.48 66.62 13.13
CA GLU A 19 3.39 65.51 12.79
C GLU A 19 2.88 64.16 13.29
N VAL A 20 2.24 64.11 14.48
CA VAL A 20 1.65 62.87 15.00
C VAL A 20 0.47 62.42 14.13
N VAL A 21 -0.38 63.36 13.69
CA VAL A 21 -1.51 63.05 12.79
C VAL A 21 -1.03 62.63 11.41
N ILE A 22 -0.01 63.28 10.85
CA ILE A 22 0.61 62.89 9.57
C ILE A 22 1.25 61.51 9.68
N ALA A 23 1.98 61.22 10.76
CA ALA A 23 2.58 59.91 11.00
C ALA A 23 1.51 58.82 11.11
N LEU A 24 0.41 59.07 11.84
CA LEU A 24 -0.72 58.14 11.92
C LEU A 24 -1.39 57.92 10.56
N ALA A 25 -1.58 58.96 9.76
CA ALA A 25 -2.15 58.86 8.42
C ALA A 25 -1.25 58.05 7.47
N VAL A 26 0.07 58.25 7.54
CA VAL A 26 1.04 57.49 6.74
C VAL A 26 1.12 56.03 7.18
N ILE A 27 1.15 55.77 8.49
CA ILE A 27 1.17 54.40 9.03
C ILE A 27 -0.12 53.66 8.67
N SER A 28 -1.29 54.31 8.76
CA SER A 28 -2.56 53.69 8.37
C SER A 28 -2.67 53.47 6.87
N ALA A 29 -2.16 54.37 6.03
CA ALA A 29 -2.08 54.16 4.59
C ALA A 29 -1.15 52.99 4.22
N ILE A 30 0.02 52.90 4.86
CA ILE A 30 0.97 51.78 4.67
C ILE A 30 0.37 50.46 5.18
N ALA A 31 -0.31 50.47 6.33
CA ALA A 31 -0.98 49.29 6.88
C ALA A 31 -2.12 48.82 5.98
N ALA A 32 -2.88 49.74 5.37
CA ALA A 32 -3.92 49.40 4.40
C ALA A 32 -3.34 48.77 3.12
N LEU A 33 -2.24 49.32 2.60
CA LEU A 33 -1.53 48.77 1.43
C LEU A 33 -0.92 47.39 1.74
N ALA A 34 -0.36 47.23 2.95
CA ALA A 34 0.17 45.96 3.44
C ALA A 34 -0.96 44.94 3.62
N ALA A 35 -2.10 45.31 4.21
CA ALA A 35 -3.24 44.40 4.36
C ALA A 35 -3.79 43.90 3.02
N ALA A 36 -3.83 44.78 2.00
CA ALA A 36 -4.28 44.42 0.66
C ALA A 36 -3.36 43.41 -0.06
N THR A 37 -2.06 43.38 0.28
CA THR A 37 -1.07 42.47 -0.32
C THR A 37 -0.81 41.23 0.52
N LEU A 38 -0.87 41.35 1.85
CA LEU A 38 -0.65 40.26 2.80
C LEU A 38 -1.77 39.22 2.77
N GLY A 39 -3.04 39.63 2.61
CA GLY A 39 -4.17 38.70 2.56
C GLY A 39 -4.05 37.66 1.44
N PRO A 40 -3.90 38.07 0.16
CA PRO A 40 -3.67 37.16 -0.96
C PRO A 40 -2.42 36.31 -0.80
N TRP A 41 -1.33 36.88 -0.28
CA TRP A 41 -0.08 36.14 -0.05
C TRP A 41 -0.22 35.07 1.04
N LEU A 42 -0.90 35.37 2.15
CA LEU A 42 -1.21 34.40 3.19
C LEU A 42 -2.10 33.27 2.66
N ALA A 43 -3.15 33.61 1.92
CA ALA A 43 -4.02 32.62 1.29
C ALA A 43 -3.25 31.73 0.30
N PHE A 44 -2.32 32.30 -0.48
CA PHE A 44 -1.43 31.53 -1.35
C PHE A 44 -0.53 30.59 -0.56
N ARG A 45 0.10 31.06 0.52
CA ARG A 45 0.93 30.21 1.39
C ARG A 45 0.16 29.08 2.05
N GLN A 46 -1.04 29.36 2.57
CA GLN A 46 -1.91 28.36 3.15
C GLN A 46 -2.35 27.34 2.09
N SER A 47 -2.66 27.81 0.88
CA SER A 47 -3.01 26.97 -0.27
C SER A 47 -1.85 26.04 -0.71
N MET A 48 -0.60 26.51 -0.64
CA MET A 48 0.59 25.68 -0.85
C MET A 48 0.78 24.66 0.28
N GLU A 49 0.57 25.07 1.53
CA GLU A 49 0.66 24.19 2.70
C GLU A 49 -0.42 23.10 2.65
N THR A 50 -1.64 23.42 2.20
CA THR A 50 -2.71 22.45 1.92
C THR A 50 -2.24 21.39 0.94
N GLU A 51 -1.65 21.77 -0.20
CA GLU A 51 -1.15 20.79 -1.18
C GLU A 51 -0.05 19.91 -0.60
N ARG A 52 0.89 20.50 0.15
CA ARG A 52 1.96 19.77 0.82
C ARG A 52 1.40 18.74 1.79
N ARG A 53 0.48 19.14 2.67
CA ARG A 53 -0.13 18.23 3.64
C ARG A 53 -0.96 17.14 2.98
N LEU A 54 -1.80 17.48 1.99
CA LEU A 54 -2.56 16.48 1.23
C LEU A 54 -1.64 15.44 0.59
N LYS A 55 -0.52 15.87 0.01
CA LYS A 55 0.47 14.97 -0.58
C LYS A 55 1.09 14.03 0.44
N GLU A 56 1.55 14.54 1.58
CA GLU A 56 2.13 13.72 2.66
C GLU A 56 1.08 12.74 3.22
N THR A 57 -0.16 13.19 3.43
CA THR A 57 -1.26 12.32 3.89
C THR A 57 -1.57 11.21 2.88
N VAL A 58 -1.66 11.53 1.58
CA VAL A 58 -1.89 10.53 0.53
C VAL A 58 -0.74 9.54 0.42
N GLN A 59 0.51 9.99 0.55
CA GLN A 59 1.67 9.09 0.57
C GLN A 59 1.64 8.15 1.78
N ALA A 60 1.28 8.65 2.96
CA ALA A 60 1.11 7.84 4.15
C ALA A 60 -0.03 6.82 4.02
N LEU A 61 -1.16 7.23 3.43
CA LEU A 61 -2.27 6.34 3.11
C LEU A 61 -1.87 5.28 2.09
N GLU A 62 -1.16 5.63 1.02
CA GLU A 62 -0.65 4.68 0.03
C GLU A 62 0.32 3.66 0.65
N ALA A 63 1.21 4.10 1.54
CA ALA A 63 2.15 3.23 2.25
C ALA A 63 1.42 2.29 3.22
N GLY A 64 0.48 2.82 4.01
CA GLY A 64 -0.36 2.01 4.90
C GLY A 64 -1.25 1.05 4.12
N TYR A 65 -1.75 1.47 2.96
CA TYR A 65 -2.53 0.62 2.07
C TYR A 65 -1.66 -0.55 1.60
N ARG A 66 -0.44 -0.29 1.12
CA ARG A 66 0.47 -1.33 0.61
C ARG A 66 0.73 -2.42 1.64
N GLU A 67 0.95 -2.06 2.90
CA GLU A 67 1.22 -3.03 3.97
C GLU A 67 -0.03 -3.81 4.40
N ASN A 68 -1.21 -3.22 4.27
CA ASN A 68 -2.48 -3.78 4.76
C ASN A 68 -3.46 -4.12 3.65
N ALA A 69 -2.97 -4.23 2.42
CA ALA A 69 -3.75 -4.38 1.19
C ALA A 69 -4.71 -5.58 1.28
N MET A 70 -4.26 -6.65 1.93
CA MET A 70 -5.03 -7.88 2.14
C MET A 70 -6.25 -7.67 3.05
N ALA A 71 -6.11 -6.89 4.12
CA ALA A 71 -7.21 -6.59 5.04
C ALA A 71 -8.19 -5.58 4.44
N ILE A 72 -7.65 -4.54 3.78
CA ILE A 72 -8.45 -3.48 3.16
C ILE A 72 -9.32 -4.05 2.04
N ASP A 73 -8.73 -4.79 1.11
CA ASP A 73 -9.45 -5.24 -0.09
C ASP A 73 -10.26 -6.53 0.10
N ASN A 74 -10.20 -7.13 1.29
CA ASN A 74 -11.20 -8.11 1.70
C ASN A 74 -12.52 -7.48 2.14
N ASN A 75 -12.52 -6.21 2.55
CA ASN A 75 -13.73 -5.51 2.94
C ASN A 75 -14.51 -5.07 1.69
N PRO A 76 -15.79 -5.45 1.49
CA PRO A 76 -16.57 -4.97 0.36
C PRO A 76 -17.09 -3.54 0.54
N GLY A 77 -17.18 -3.06 1.79
CA GLY A 77 -17.75 -1.75 2.12
C GLY A 77 -16.77 -0.61 1.90
N ALA A 78 -17.30 0.62 1.83
CA ALA A 78 -16.52 1.82 1.56
C ALA A 78 -15.71 2.32 2.77
N VAL A 79 -14.69 1.53 3.13
CA VAL A 79 -13.88 1.73 4.33
C VAL A 79 -12.45 1.24 4.06
N LEU A 80 -11.46 2.08 4.39
CA LEU A 80 -10.07 1.63 4.51
C LEU A 80 -9.85 1.09 5.93
N ALA A 81 -9.78 -0.23 6.06
CA ALA A 81 -9.59 -0.90 7.34
C ALA A 81 -8.11 -1.22 7.60
N PHE A 82 -7.49 -0.49 8.52
CA PHE A 82 -6.11 -0.70 8.95
C PHE A 82 -6.06 -1.41 10.32
N PRO A 83 -4.95 -2.07 10.67
CA PRO A 83 -4.71 -2.47 12.05
C PRO A 83 -4.70 -1.24 12.96
N GLY A 84 -5.64 -1.18 13.91
CA GLY A 84 -5.75 -0.08 14.87
C GLY A 84 -6.64 1.09 14.46
N GLY A 85 -7.30 1.05 13.29
CA GLY A 85 -8.26 2.08 12.90
C GLY A 85 -8.91 1.85 11.55
N ALA A 86 -10.03 2.52 11.29
CA ALA A 86 -10.73 2.46 10.01
C ALA A 86 -11.16 3.85 9.56
N ILE A 87 -11.05 4.11 8.26
CA ILE A 87 -11.48 5.37 7.66
C ILE A 87 -12.66 5.07 6.73
N ALA A 88 -13.85 5.50 7.13
CA ALA A 88 -15.06 5.30 6.34
C ALA A 88 -15.24 6.40 5.30
N ASN A 89 -16.05 6.12 4.27
CA ASN A 89 -16.44 7.13 3.29
C ASN A 89 -17.11 8.35 3.93
N ASN A 90 -16.85 9.53 3.36
CA ASN A 90 -17.39 10.82 3.76
C ASN A 90 -17.07 11.19 5.23
N THR A 91 -15.89 10.80 5.70
CA THR A 91 -15.42 11.12 7.07
C THR A 91 -14.81 12.51 7.08
N THR A 92 -15.32 13.41 7.94
CA THR A 92 -14.59 14.63 8.30
C THR A 92 -13.46 14.25 9.24
N ALA A 93 -12.22 14.50 8.83
CA ALA A 93 -11.04 14.08 9.56
C ALA A 93 -10.87 14.83 10.87
N ASN A 94 -10.37 14.12 11.88
CA ASN A 94 -10.00 14.64 13.19
C ASN A 94 -8.64 14.08 13.60
N ALA A 95 -8.17 14.44 14.79
CA ALA A 95 -6.84 14.06 15.29
C ALA A 95 -6.55 12.55 15.35
N THR A 96 -7.56 11.68 15.25
CA THR A 96 -7.37 10.22 15.29
C THR A 96 -7.67 9.53 13.96
N THR A 97 -8.24 10.22 12.97
CA THR A 97 -8.63 9.62 11.68
C THR A 97 -7.46 8.92 10.98
N PHE A 98 -6.27 9.51 11.06
CA PHE A 98 -5.07 9.00 10.38
C PHE A 98 -4.07 8.32 11.33
N SER A 99 -4.46 7.99 12.55
CA SER A 99 -3.55 7.37 13.55
C SER A 99 -2.92 6.06 13.05
N ALA A 100 -3.70 5.25 12.32
CA ALA A 100 -3.22 3.97 11.79
C ALA A 100 -2.14 4.11 10.70
N VAL A 101 -2.03 5.28 10.07
CA VAL A 101 -1.06 5.57 9.00
C VAL A 101 -0.02 6.61 9.39
N GLU A 102 -0.09 7.15 10.62
CA GLU A 102 0.84 8.16 11.13
C GLU A 102 2.30 7.72 11.06
N ARG A 103 2.57 6.43 11.28
CA ARG A 103 3.93 5.85 11.19
C ARG A 103 4.59 5.97 9.81
N TYR A 104 3.83 6.25 8.76
CA TYR A 104 4.34 6.40 7.39
C TYR A 104 4.48 7.86 6.97
N SER A 105 4.14 8.81 7.84
CA SER A 105 4.12 10.23 7.55
C SER A 105 5.19 10.97 8.35
N SER A 106 5.63 12.10 7.80
CA SER A 106 6.36 13.11 8.56
C SER A 106 5.43 13.99 9.42
N LEU A 107 4.13 13.92 9.16
CA LEU A 107 3.08 14.67 9.86
C LEU A 107 2.42 13.81 10.93
N SER A 108 2.01 14.45 12.03
CA SER A 108 1.15 13.79 13.00
C SER A 108 -0.27 13.55 12.45
N ALA A 109 -1.02 12.64 13.07
CA ALA A 109 -2.41 12.38 12.68
C ALA A 109 -3.29 13.65 12.70
N ALA A 110 -3.06 14.54 13.65
CA ALA A 110 -3.75 15.84 13.74
C ALA A 110 -3.34 16.81 12.60
N GLN A 111 -2.06 16.81 12.20
CA GLN A 111 -1.59 17.61 11.08
C GLN A 111 -2.10 17.08 9.74
N MET A 112 -2.22 15.76 9.59
CA MET A 112 -2.83 15.14 8.40
C MET A 112 -4.34 15.41 8.30
N ALA A 113 -5.01 15.55 9.44
CA ALA A 113 -6.44 15.83 9.53
C ALA A 113 -6.83 17.26 9.21
N SER A 114 -5.86 18.17 9.07
CA SER A 114 -6.09 19.59 8.83
C SER A 114 -5.31 20.12 7.64
N ASP A 115 -5.93 20.98 6.85
CA ASP A 115 -5.29 21.64 5.72
C ASP A 115 -4.41 22.84 6.15
N GLY A 116 -3.87 23.58 5.18
CA GLY A 116 -3.05 24.77 5.44
C GLY A 116 -3.83 25.98 6.00
N PHE A 117 -5.16 25.96 5.93
CA PHE A 117 -6.06 26.92 6.59
C PHE A 117 -6.45 26.46 7.99
N ASN A 118 -5.93 25.31 8.45
CA ASN A 118 -6.27 24.65 9.70
C ASN A 118 -7.74 24.21 9.78
N MET A 119 -8.35 23.95 8.61
CA MET A 119 -9.70 23.39 8.49
C MET A 119 -9.60 21.87 8.31
N PRO A 120 -10.58 21.10 8.81
CA PRO A 120 -10.55 19.65 8.69
C PRO A 120 -10.70 19.22 7.23
N VAL A 121 -9.89 18.24 6.81
CA VAL A 121 -10.06 17.61 5.49
C VAL A 121 -11.18 16.57 5.54
N ARG A 122 -11.78 16.27 4.39
CA ARG A 122 -12.75 15.21 4.22
C ARG A 122 -12.14 14.04 3.48
N VAL A 123 -12.37 12.83 3.98
CA VAL A 123 -11.92 11.59 3.34
C VAL A 123 -13.11 10.88 2.71
N PHE A 124 -12.96 10.54 1.43
CA PHE A 124 -13.88 9.70 0.69
C PHE A 124 -13.21 8.37 0.37
N VAL A 125 -14.00 7.30 0.35
CA VAL A 125 -13.53 5.95 0.05
C VAL A 125 -14.58 5.31 -0.85
N SER A 126 -14.17 4.67 -1.93
CA SER A 126 -15.06 3.93 -2.83
C SER A 126 -15.58 2.68 -2.13
N ASN A 127 -16.63 2.04 -2.66
CA ASN A 127 -16.83 0.62 -2.39
C ASN A 127 -15.63 -0.18 -2.93
N ARG A 128 -15.55 -1.46 -2.59
CA ARG A 128 -14.56 -2.33 -3.23
C ARG A 128 -14.81 -2.42 -4.74
N LEU A 129 -13.86 -1.95 -5.50
CA LEU A 129 -13.81 -2.01 -6.96
C LEU A 129 -13.09 -3.29 -7.40
N SER A 130 -13.21 -3.60 -8.69
CA SER A 130 -12.53 -4.77 -9.26
C SER A 130 -12.10 -4.53 -10.70
N GLN A 131 -11.01 -5.17 -11.10
CA GLN A 131 -10.52 -5.14 -12.47
C GLN A 131 -9.89 -6.49 -12.83
N GLN A 132 -10.16 -6.97 -14.05
CA GLN A 132 -9.54 -8.18 -14.59
C GLN A 132 -8.12 -7.88 -15.06
N VAL A 133 -7.18 -8.71 -14.63
CA VAL A 133 -5.76 -8.68 -15.02
C VAL A 133 -5.31 -10.11 -15.27
N ASP A 134 -4.91 -10.42 -16.50
CA ASP A 134 -4.35 -11.73 -16.86
C ASP A 134 -5.25 -12.93 -16.43
N GLY A 135 -6.58 -12.75 -16.50
CA GLY A 135 -7.59 -13.74 -16.11
C GLY A 135 -7.88 -13.81 -14.61
N VAL A 136 -7.31 -12.92 -13.80
CA VAL A 136 -7.46 -12.83 -12.35
C VAL A 136 -8.17 -11.53 -11.99
N THR A 137 -9.18 -11.61 -11.12
CA THR A 137 -9.84 -10.42 -10.57
C THR A 137 -8.97 -9.79 -9.48
N LEU A 138 -8.52 -8.56 -9.68
CA LEU A 138 -7.91 -7.76 -8.63
C LEU A 138 -8.96 -6.86 -7.99
N TYR A 139 -9.07 -6.92 -6.67
CA TYR A 139 -9.96 -6.05 -5.88
C TYR A 139 -9.16 -4.92 -5.25
N TYR A 140 -9.73 -3.72 -5.25
CA TYR A 140 -9.09 -2.52 -4.71
C TYR A 140 -10.11 -1.47 -4.25
N HIS A 141 -9.65 -0.48 -3.50
CA HIS A 141 -10.39 0.74 -3.18
C HIS A 141 -9.68 1.96 -3.77
N ILE A 142 -10.46 2.98 -4.09
CA ILE A 142 -9.95 4.34 -4.35
C ILE A 142 -10.38 5.21 -3.18
N ALA A 143 -9.47 6.02 -2.67
CA ALA A 143 -9.79 7.01 -1.65
C ALA A 143 -9.37 8.41 -2.09
N ALA A 144 -10.04 9.42 -1.58
CA ALA A 144 -9.70 10.81 -1.82
C ALA A 144 -9.63 11.57 -0.50
N VAL A 145 -8.61 12.41 -0.33
CA VAL A 145 -8.50 13.37 0.77
C VAL A 145 -8.71 14.75 0.19
N VAL A 146 -9.70 15.48 0.69
CA VAL A 146 -10.19 16.74 0.11
C VAL A 146 -10.21 17.84 1.17
N SER A 147 -9.59 18.97 0.88
CA SER A 147 -9.70 20.22 1.64
C SER A 147 -10.81 21.09 1.04
N GLY A 148 -11.62 21.69 1.91
CA GLY A 148 -12.63 22.69 1.57
C GLY A 148 -12.06 24.09 1.32
N GLY A 149 -10.77 24.21 1.02
CA GLY A 149 -10.14 25.48 0.73
C GLY A 149 -10.25 26.53 1.85
N ARG A 150 -10.36 27.80 1.46
CA ARG A 150 -10.30 28.96 2.35
C ARG A 150 -11.57 29.10 3.20
N ASN A 151 -12.72 28.71 2.66
CA ASN A 151 -14.00 28.77 3.37
C ASN A 151 -14.19 27.54 4.29
N GLY A 152 -13.37 26.50 4.13
CA GLY A 152 -13.42 25.25 4.88
C GLY A 152 -14.71 24.46 4.66
N GLN A 153 -15.43 24.75 3.58
CA GLN A 153 -16.66 24.10 3.17
C GLN A 153 -16.40 23.43 1.83
N ILE A 154 -16.82 22.19 1.70
CA ILE A 154 -16.75 21.50 0.41
C ILE A 154 -17.85 22.05 -0.48
N GLU A 155 -17.47 22.48 -1.68
CA GLU A 155 -18.36 23.13 -2.62
C GLU A 155 -19.46 22.17 -3.13
N PRO A 156 -20.69 22.63 -3.42
CA PRO A 156 -21.78 21.77 -3.89
C PRO A 156 -21.51 20.98 -5.18
N GLY A 157 -20.52 21.41 -5.98
CA GLY A 157 -20.06 20.69 -7.18
C GLY A 157 -18.93 19.70 -6.93
N THR A 158 -18.34 19.71 -5.73
CA THR A 158 -17.32 18.75 -5.33
C THR A 158 -17.98 17.47 -4.83
N GLY A 159 -17.58 16.35 -5.43
CA GLY A 159 -18.23 15.06 -5.17
C GLY A 159 -17.29 13.89 -5.42
N PHE A 160 -17.61 12.77 -4.80
CA PHE A 160 -16.90 11.52 -4.96
C PHE A 160 -17.90 10.41 -5.27
N ASP A 161 -17.77 9.79 -6.43
CA ASP A 161 -18.59 8.64 -6.80
C ASP A 161 -18.04 7.38 -6.16
N ILE A 162 -18.77 6.87 -5.16
CA ILE A 162 -18.41 5.68 -4.39
C ILE A 162 -18.34 4.40 -5.26
N ALA A 163 -19.05 4.35 -6.38
CA ALA A 163 -19.10 3.17 -7.24
C ALA A 163 -17.96 3.13 -8.28
N THR A 164 -17.32 4.27 -8.57
CA THR A 164 -16.25 4.37 -9.57
C THR A 164 -14.92 4.90 -9.01
N GLY A 165 -14.94 5.49 -7.81
CA GLY A 165 -13.78 6.17 -7.23
C GLY A 165 -13.48 7.53 -7.86
N ARG A 166 -14.38 8.06 -8.70
CA ARG A 166 -14.15 9.33 -9.41
C ARG A 166 -14.36 10.53 -8.49
N LEU A 167 -13.30 11.31 -8.30
CA LEU A 167 -13.35 12.61 -7.63
C LEU A 167 -13.63 13.73 -8.63
N THR A 168 -14.54 14.63 -8.27
CA THR A 168 -14.78 15.91 -8.96
C THR A 168 -14.55 17.03 -7.96
N LEU A 169 -13.78 18.04 -8.33
CA LEU A 169 -13.46 19.21 -7.50
C LEU A 169 -14.02 20.48 -8.17
N THR A 170 -14.52 21.41 -7.37
CA THR A 170 -15.07 22.70 -7.81
C THR A 170 -14.60 23.82 -6.89
N GLY A 171 -14.57 25.06 -7.38
CA GLY A 171 -14.26 26.23 -6.56
C GLY A 171 -12.81 26.24 -6.09
N ASP A 172 -12.61 26.46 -4.79
CA ASP A 172 -11.30 26.46 -4.13
C ASP A 172 -10.95 25.12 -3.44
N ASP A 173 -11.77 24.10 -3.61
CA ASP A 173 -11.51 22.76 -3.09
C ASP A 173 -10.27 22.14 -3.74
N LYS A 174 -9.46 21.47 -2.92
CA LYS A 174 -8.30 20.70 -3.37
C LYS A 174 -8.41 19.27 -2.89
N GLY A 175 -8.12 18.32 -3.75
CA GLY A 175 -8.13 16.92 -3.37
C GLY A 175 -7.04 16.11 -4.05
N MET A 176 -6.65 15.03 -3.39
CA MET A 176 -5.70 14.05 -3.92
C MET A 176 -6.26 12.64 -3.73
N ILE A 177 -5.97 11.77 -4.70
CA ILE A 177 -6.47 10.40 -4.76
C ILE A 177 -5.38 9.42 -4.34
N VAL A 178 -5.76 8.42 -3.55
CA VAL A 178 -5.03 7.18 -3.29
C VAL A 178 -5.60 6.12 -4.24
N ASP A 179 -4.78 5.67 -5.19
CA ASP A 179 -5.16 4.65 -6.16
C ASP A 179 -4.74 3.25 -5.68
N GLY A 180 -5.69 2.52 -5.09
CA GLY A 180 -5.47 1.15 -4.65
C GLY A 180 -5.22 0.17 -5.80
N TYR A 181 -5.71 0.44 -7.02
CA TYR A 181 -5.45 -0.44 -8.16
C TYR A 181 -3.96 -0.50 -8.48
N ARG A 182 -3.28 0.65 -8.46
CA ARG A 182 -1.84 0.71 -8.69
C ARG A 182 -1.06 -0.11 -7.67
N VAL A 183 -1.47 -0.07 -6.40
CA VAL A 183 -0.88 -0.88 -5.32
C VAL A 183 -1.13 -2.37 -5.57
N GLN A 184 -2.36 -2.73 -5.91
CA GLN A 184 -2.75 -4.12 -6.15
C GLN A 184 -2.09 -4.71 -7.39
N ARG A 185 -1.93 -3.94 -8.47
CA ARG A 185 -1.20 -4.37 -9.65
C ARG A 185 0.26 -4.68 -9.32
N ALA A 186 0.94 -3.80 -8.59
CA ALA A 186 2.32 -4.03 -8.18
C ALA A 186 2.46 -5.26 -7.27
N ASN A 187 1.53 -5.45 -6.32
CA ASN A 187 1.52 -6.62 -5.45
C ASN A 187 1.24 -7.91 -6.23
N TYR A 188 0.34 -7.89 -7.20
CA TYR A 188 0.07 -9.01 -8.10
C TYR A 188 1.31 -9.40 -8.90
N ASP A 189 1.95 -8.44 -9.58
CA ASP A 189 3.12 -8.70 -10.42
C ASP A 189 4.29 -9.28 -9.59
N LEU A 190 4.53 -8.75 -8.39
CA LEU A 190 5.54 -9.26 -7.47
C LEU A 190 5.19 -10.68 -6.98
N THR A 191 3.93 -10.93 -6.63
CA THR A 191 3.46 -12.24 -6.16
C THR A 191 3.60 -13.29 -7.25
N LEU A 192 3.21 -12.98 -8.49
CA LEU A 192 3.38 -13.85 -9.64
C LEU A 192 4.85 -14.18 -9.92
N ALA A 193 5.74 -13.19 -9.80
CA ALA A 193 7.18 -13.40 -9.93
C ALA A 193 7.72 -14.36 -8.86
N LYS A 194 7.25 -14.26 -7.61
CA LYS A 194 7.64 -15.16 -6.52
C LYS A 194 7.10 -16.59 -6.70
N ILE A 195 5.85 -16.74 -7.13
CA ILE A 195 5.27 -18.05 -7.49
C ILE A 195 6.09 -18.71 -8.59
N ARG A 196 6.43 -17.96 -9.66
CA ARG A 196 7.28 -18.45 -10.75
C ARG A 196 8.66 -18.88 -10.26
N ARG A 197 9.30 -18.09 -9.39
CA ARG A 197 10.61 -18.43 -8.83
C ARG A 197 10.56 -19.72 -8.01
N LEU A 198 9.57 -19.87 -7.14
CA LEU A 198 9.38 -21.10 -6.36
C LEU A 198 9.09 -22.31 -7.26
N ALA A 199 8.22 -22.14 -8.26
CA ALA A 199 7.91 -23.17 -9.24
C ALA A 199 9.15 -23.65 -10.01
N LEU A 200 9.98 -22.72 -10.48
CA LEU A 200 11.24 -23.03 -11.17
C LEU A 200 12.24 -23.74 -10.25
N ALA A 201 12.46 -23.23 -9.03
CA ALA A 201 13.34 -23.88 -8.07
C ALA A 201 12.90 -25.31 -7.74
N TRP A 202 11.59 -25.56 -7.65
CA TRP A 202 11.05 -26.89 -7.39
C TRP A 202 11.19 -27.82 -8.60
N GLN A 203 11.04 -27.30 -9.83
CA GLN A 203 11.30 -28.04 -11.06
C GLN A 203 12.78 -28.43 -11.20
N ASP A 204 13.68 -27.48 -10.94
CA ASP A 204 15.14 -27.73 -10.97
C ASP A 204 15.54 -28.75 -9.90
N TYR A 205 14.94 -28.66 -8.71
CA TYR A 205 15.13 -29.65 -7.66
C TYR A 205 14.68 -31.04 -8.11
N PHE A 206 13.47 -31.17 -8.67
CA PHE A 206 12.97 -32.43 -9.22
C PHE A 206 13.97 -33.03 -10.22
N GLN A 207 14.41 -32.22 -11.19
CA GLN A 207 15.33 -32.68 -12.24
C GLN A 207 16.67 -33.12 -11.67
N SER A 208 17.22 -32.34 -10.73
CA SER A 208 18.47 -32.69 -10.04
C SER A 208 18.38 -34.03 -9.32
N ARG A 209 17.26 -34.28 -8.61
CA ARG A 209 17.00 -35.56 -7.94
C ARG A 209 16.92 -36.72 -8.92
N TYR A 210 16.16 -36.54 -10.00
CA TYR A 210 16.05 -37.57 -11.05
C TYR A 210 17.41 -37.90 -11.69
N LEU A 211 18.23 -36.89 -12.01
CA LEU A 211 19.55 -37.08 -12.60
C LEU A 211 20.56 -37.71 -11.64
N ALA A 212 20.41 -37.47 -10.33
CA ALA A 212 21.26 -38.01 -9.28
C ALA A 212 20.99 -39.50 -8.99
N VAL A 213 19.76 -39.98 -9.24
CA VAL A 213 19.41 -41.40 -9.06
C VAL A 213 19.90 -42.21 -10.27
N GLY A 214 20.79 -43.17 -10.03
CA GLY A 214 21.44 -43.95 -11.10
C GLY A 214 20.48 -44.73 -12.02
N THR A 215 19.31 -45.13 -11.51
CA THR A 215 18.29 -45.82 -12.32
C THR A 215 17.47 -44.88 -13.19
N ARG A 216 17.39 -43.58 -12.85
CA ARG A 216 16.59 -42.56 -13.55
C ARG A 216 15.17 -43.05 -13.86
N ASP A 217 14.50 -43.57 -12.84
CA ASP A 217 13.19 -44.20 -13.01
C ASP A 217 12.08 -43.15 -13.14
N VAL A 218 11.49 -43.06 -14.33
CA VAL A 218 10.41 -42.11 -14.64
C VAL A 218 9.11 -42.38 -13.86
N SER A 219 8.97 -43.57 -13.27
CA SER A 219 7.81 -43.94 -12.46
C SER A 219 7.92 -43.49 -11.00
N ILE A 220 9.04 -42.88 -10.61
CA ILE A 220 9.25 -42.28 -9.29
C ILE A 220 8.86 -40.79 -9.32
N ASP A 221 8.14 -40.37 -8.30
CA ASP A 221 7.87 -38.96 -8.02
C ASP A 221 8.99 -38.35 -7.17
N TYR A 222 9.66 -37.36 -7.75
CA TYR A 222 10.76 -36.61 -7.13
C TYR A 222 10.32 -35.26 -6.53
N PHE A 223 9.01 -34.95 -6.50
CA PHE A 223 8.50 -33.73 -5.87
C PHE A 223 8.39 -33.81 -4.35
N GLY A 224 8.47 -35.00 -3.74
CA GLY A 224 8.38 -35.17 -2.30
C GLY A 224 8.93 -36.49 -1.78
N SER A 225 9.07 -36.55 -0.46
CA SER A 225 9.40 -37.74 0.33
C SER A 225 8.29 -38.79 0.25
N PRO A 226 8.54 -40.03 0.72
CA PRO A 226 7.57 -41.12 0.62
C PRO A 226 6.15 -40.77 1.07
N GLY A 227 5.20 -40.98 0.15
CA GLY A 227 3.76 -41.02 0.40
C GLY A 227 3.21 -42.42 0.16
N THR A 228 1.90 -42.57 -0.02
CA THR A 228 1.28 -43.85 -0.38
C THR A 228 1.03 -43.89 -1.89
N PRO A 229 1.43 -44.94 -2.65
CA PRO A 229 2.26 -46.08 -2.25
C PRO A 229 3.76 -45.72 -2.19
N ALA A 230 4.45 -46.10 -1.11
CA ALA A 230 5.80 -45.63 -0.80
C ALA A 230 6.88 -45.95 -1.85
N ASN A 231 6.72 -47.03 -2.61
CA ASN A 231 7.70 -47.46 -3.61
C ASN A 231 7.70 -46.63 -4.90
N ARG A 232 6.80 -45.66 -5.04
CA ARG A 232 6.73 -44.75 -6.20
C ARG A 232 7.12 -43.31 -5.89
N TRP A 233 7.67 -43.08 -4.70
CA TRP A 233 8.16 -41.79 -4.25
C TRP A 233 9.66 -41.88 -3.99
N ASP A 234 10.38 -40.77 -4.17
CA ASP A 234 11.82 -40.73 -3.88
C ASP A 234 12.08 -40.81 -2.37
N SER A 235 12.53 -41.99 -1.92
CA SER A 235 12.84 -42.28 -0.51
C SER A 235 13.93 -41.41 0.11
N GLY A 236 14.83 -40.83 -0.70
CA GLY A 236 15.89 -39.95 -0.20
C GLY A 236 15.49 -38.48 -0.18
N ASN A 237 14.25 -38.13 -0.52
CA ASN A 237 13.85 -36.75 -0.76
C ASN A 237 13.65 -36.00 0.56
N SER A 238 14.20 -34.78 0.64
CA SER A 238 14.08 -33.92 1.81
C SER A 238 12.87 -32.99 1.76
N VAL A 239 12.24 -32.85 0.59
CA VAL A 239 10.95 -32.16 0.46
C VAL A 239 9.87 -33.05 1.07
N PRO A 240 9.08 -32.58 2.04
CA PRO A 240 8.02 -33.41 2.63
C PRO A 240 6.87 -33.65 1.63
N ASN A 241 6.21 -34.80 1.79
CA ASN A 241 4.90 -35.04 1.21
C ASN A 241 3.85 -34.11 1.87
N THR A 242 2.97 -33.49 1.09
CA THR A 242 1.96 -32.55 1.61
C THR A 242 0.72 -33.23 2.19
N ASN A 243 0.71 -34.55 2.30
CA ASN A 243 -0.35 -35.37 2.90
C ASN A 243 -1.76 -35.08 2.36
N GLY A 244 -1.86 -34.79 1.06
CA GLY A 244 -3.13 -34.62 0.37
C GLY A 244 -3.74 -33.23 0.43
N ALA A 245 -3.04 -32.23 0.97
CA ALA A 245 -3.52 -30.86 1.09
C ALA A 245 -2.43 -29.81 0.78
N TYR A 246 -2.84 -28.56 0.61
CA TYR A 246 -1.89 -27.44 0.55
C TYR A 246 -1.26 -27.21 1.92
N VAL A 247 0.06 -27.01 1.93
CA VAL A 247 0.82 -26.64 3.14
C VAL A 247 1.68 -25.40 2.87
N SER A 248 1.95 -24.61 3.90
CA SER A 248 2.83 -23.44 3.79
C SER A 248 4.27 -23.86 3.44
N ALA A 249 4.85 -23.24 2.42
CA ALA A 249 6.25 -23.45 2.02
C ALA A 249 7.26 -23.10 3.14
N VAL A 250 6.86 -22.18 4.04
CA VAL A 250 7.67 -21.79 5.21
C VAL A 250 7.55 -22.86 6.29
N SER A 251 6.32 -23.22 6.69
CA SER A 251 6.08 -24.16 7.78
C SER A 251 6.53 -25.59 7.44
N ALA A 252 6.42 -25.99 6.18
CA ALA A 252 6.92 -27.27 5.69
C ALA A 252 8.46 -27.30 5.50
N GLY A 253 9.15 -26.17 5.68
CA GLY A 253 10.59 -26.07 5.48
C GLY A 253 11.05 -26.27 4.03
N ILE A 254 10.14 -26.25 3.05
CA ILE A 254 10.53 -26.54 1.66
C ILE A 254 11.49 -25.48 1.10
N HIS A 255 11.30 -24.22 1.52
CA HIS A 255 12.13 -23.11 1.05
C HIS A 255 13.61 -23.34 1.34
N SER A 256 13.96 -23.88 2.52
CA SER A 256 15.34 -24.17 2.87
C SER A 256 15.92 -25.33 2.05
N VAL A 257 15.11 -26.36 1.76
CA VAL A 257 15.51 -27.49 0.89
C VAL A 257 15.76 -27.02 -0.54
N LEU A 258 14.98 -26.06 -1.03
CA LEU A 258 15.11 -25.46 -2.35
C LEU A 258 16.15 -24.32 -2.42
N GLY A 259 16.84 -24.01 -1.31
CA GLY A 259 17.83 -22.93 -1.26
C GLY A 259 17.24 -21.51 -1.37
N LEU A 260 15.94 -21.36 -1.08
CA LEU A 260 15.21 -20.10 -1.10
C LEU A 260 15.10 -19.52 0.30
N SER A 261 15.12 -18.19 0.38
CA SER A 261 14.83 -17.46 1.62
C SER A 261 13.32 -17.37 1.90
N VAL A 262 12.95 -17.11 3.16
CA VAL A 262 11.53 -16.94 3.57
C VAL A 262 10.85 -15.81 2.78
N SER A 263 11.55 -14.73 2.47
CA SER A 263 10.97 -13.59 1.75
C SER A 263 10.67 -13.90 0.29
N GLU A 264 11.35 -14.89 -0.31
CA GLU A 264 11.11 -15.35 -1.68
C GLU A 264 9.88 -16.27 -1.78
N VAL A 265 9.53 -16.94 -0.69
CA VAL A 265 8.33 -17.79 -0.58
C VAL A 265 7.19 -17.12 0.20
N THR A 266 7.28 -15.80 0.40
CA THR A 266 6.21 -14.98 0.99
C THR A 266 5.70 -14.04 -0.09
N ASP A 267 4.40 -13.99 -0.37
CA ASP A 267 3.84 -13.11 -1.40
C ASP A 267 3.93 -11.61 -1.04
N ALA A 268 3.43 -10.74 -1.91
CA ALA A 268 3.43 -9.30 -1.68
C ALA A 268 2.41 -8.84 -0.61
N TYR A 269 1.54 -9.74 -0.17
CA TYR A 269 0.51 -9.51 0.84
C TYR A 269 0.93 -9.99 2.24
N GLY A 270 2.16 -10.52 2.35
CA GLY A 270 2.73 -11.00 3.61
C GLY A 270 2.35 -12.44 3.97
N GLN A 271 1.76 -13.20 3.05
CA GLN A 271 1.38 -14.59 3.26
C GLN A 271 2.44 -15.54 2.71
N ALA A 272 2.72 -16.63 3.42
CA ALA A 272 3.56 -17.69 2.88
C ALA A 272 2.85 -18.38 1.70
N LEU A 273 3.56 -18.56 0.60
CA LEU A 273 3.09 -19.36 -0.53
C LEU A 273 2.78 -20.78 -0.07
N SER A 274 1.69 -21.33 -0.58
CA SER A 274 1.26 -22.69 -0.33
C SER A 274 1.74 -23.61 -1.42
N ILE A 275 2.03 -24.86 -1.04
CA ILE A 275 2.55 -25.90 -1.93
C ILE A 275 1.72 -27.17 -1.78
N ASP A 276 1.64 -27.95 -2.86
CA ASP A 276 0.98 -29.25 -2.88
C ASP A 276 1.70 -30.18 -3.84
N ASN A 277 2.04 -31.39 -3.37
CA ASN A 277 2.63 -32.45 -4.19
C ASN A 277 1.89 -33.78 -4.08
N SER A 278 0.80 -33.88 -3.32
CA SER A 278 0.13 -35.18 -3.09
C SER A 278 -1.40 -35.15 -3.03
N SER A 279 -2.04 -33.98 -3.18
CA SER A 279 -3.50 -33.93 -3.26
C SER A 279 -4.06 -34.58 -4.53
N ALA A 280 -5.38 -34.77 -4.57
CA ALA A 280 -6.08 -35.24 -5.76
C ALA A 280 -5.95 -34.29 -6.98
N MET A 281 -5.49 -33.05 -6.78
CA MET A 281 -5.30 -32.07 -7.85
C MET A 281 -3.93 -32.15 -8.52
N THR A 282 -2.98 -32.90 -7.96
CA THR A 282 -1.64 -33.12 -8.53
C THR A 282 -1.56 -34.50 -9.18
N ARG A 283 -0.82 -34.62 -10.28
CA ARG A 283 -0.36 -35.93 -10.75
C ARG A 283 0.69 -36.44 -9.78
N ASN A 284 0.35 -37.44 -8.99
CA ASN A 284 1.22 -38.06 -7.99
C ASN A 284 0.88 -39.55 -7.84
N PRO A 285 1.80 -40.41 -7.40
CA PRO A 285 1.57 -41.86 -7.33
C PRO A 285 0.40 -42.31 -6.45
N GLY A 286 0.02 -41.49 -5.47
CA GLY A 286 -1.09 -41.73 -4.54
C GLY A 286 -2.44 -41.18 -5.00
N ASN A 287 -2.52 -40.62 -6.20
CA ASN A 287 -3.73 -39.96 -6.65
C ASN A 287 -4.89 -40.99 -6.81
N PRO A 288 -6.09 -40.71 -6.28
CA PRO A 288 -7.24 -41.62 -6.39
C PRO A 288 -7.72 -41.82 -7.83
N ASN A 289 -7.41 -40.89 -8.74
CA ASN A 289 -7.66 -41.03 -10.17
C ASN A 289 -6.46 -41.74 -10.85
N PRO A 290 -6.63 -42.96 -11.40
CA PRO A 290 -5.53 -43.71 -12.00
C PRO A 290 -4.82 -42.97 -13.15
N SER A 291 -5.54 -42.10 -13.88
CA SER A 291 -4.95 -41.29 -14.96
C SER A 291 -4.00 -40.18 -14.47
N MET A 292 -4.09 -39.84 -13.18
CA MET A 292 -3.24 -38.89 -12.48
C MET A 292 -2.20 -39.59 -11.58
N ALA A 293 -2.27 -40.92 -11.45
CA ALA A 293 -1.29 -41.73 -10.72
C ALA A 293 -0.03 -42.09 -11.54
N THR A 294 0.01 -41.64 -12.80
CA THR A 294 1.09 -41.91 -13.76
C THR A 294 1.83 -40.63 -14.15
N PRO A 295 3.13 -40.73 -14.50
CA PRO A 295 3.92 -39.59 -14.94
C PRO A 295 3.36 -38.94 -16.23
N PRO A 296 3.71 -37.67 -16.52
CA PRO A 296 4.61 -36.83 -15.73
C PRO A 296 3.97 -36.35 -14.42
N TYR A 297 4.69 -36.51 -13.32
CA TYR A 297 4.22 -36.04 -12.02
C TYR A 297 4.27 -34.51 -11.95
N THR A 298 3.47 -33.94 -11.06
CA THR A 298 3.32 -32.50 -10.93
C THR A 298 3.22 -32.08 -9.48
N ALA A 299 3.68 -30.88 -9.17
CA ALA A 299 3.37 -30.16 -7.94
C ALA A 299 2.62 -28.86 -8.26
N ARG A 300 2.09 -28.18 -7.24
CA ARG A 300 1.40 -26.90 -7.39
C ARG A 300 1.88 -25.92 -6.35
N VAL A 301 1.95 -24.65 -6.75
CA VAL A 301 2.27 -23.51 -5.89
C VAL A 301 1.09 -22.55 -5.96
N SER A 302 0.58 -22.09 -4.83
CA SER A 302 -0.59 -21.21 -4.76
C SER A 302 -0.46 -20.12 -3.71
N THR A 303 -1.28 -19.08 -3.84
CA THR A 303 -1.60 -18.13 -2.77
C THR A 303 -3.03 -17.62 -2.94
N VAL A 304 -3.55 -16.94 -1.92
CA VAL A 304 -4.89 -16.34 -1.92
C VAL A 304 -4.76 -14.82 -1.90
N LEU A 305 -5.20 -14.18 -2.99
CA LEU A 305 -5.26 -12.74 -3.14
C LEU A 305 -6.50 -12.16 -2.43
N PRO A 306 -6.58 -10.82 -2.27
CA PRO A 306 -7.79 -10.15 -1.79
C PRO A 306 -9.06 -10.61 -2.50
N GLY A 307 -10.15 -10.72 -1.75
CA GLY A 307 -11.43 -11.22 -2.25
C GLY A 307 -11.51 -12.74 -2.38
N GLY A 308 -10.50 -13.49 -1.90
CA GLY A 308 -10.49 -14.95 -1.93
C GLY A 308 -10.07 -15.55 -3.28
N VAL A 309 -9.45 -14.75 -4.15
CA VAL A 309 -9.04 -15.19 -5.47
C VAL A 309 -7.76 -16.02 -5.36
N VAL A 310 -7.78 -17.24 -5.87
CA VAL A 310 -6.61 -18.14 -5.83
C VAL A 310 -5.74 -17.87 -7.04
N LEU A 311 -4.48 -17.53 -6.81
CA LEU A 311 -3.45 -17.49 -7.84
C LEU A 311 -2.59 -18.74 -7.70
N GLU A 312 -2.41 -19.47 -8.79
CA GLU A 312 -1.75 -20.77 -8.75
C GLU A 312 -0.93 -21.05 -10.00
N MET A 313 0.14 -21.84 -9.83
CA MET A 313 0.97 -22.39 -10.89
C MET A 313 1.24 -23.87 -10.66
N SER A 314 1.04 -24.68 -11.70
CA SER A 314 1.45 -26.08 -11.71
C SER A 314 2.91 -26.21 -12.17
N VAL A 315 3.65 -27.07 -11.49
CA VAL A 315 5.03 -27.46 -11.79
C VAL A 315 5.00 -28.88 -12.35
N SER A 316 5.63 -29.13 -13.49
CA SER A 316 5.73 -30.48 -14.07
C SER A 316 7.16 -31.00 -13.96
N GLY A 317 7.30 -32.28 -13.60
CA GLY A 317 8.60 -32.92 -13.49
C GLY A 317 9.31 -33.02 -14.84
N LEU A 318 10.63 -32.80 -14.85
CA LEU A 318 11.49 -32.96 -16.01
C LEU A 318 12.34 -34.23 -15.83
N TYR A 319 12.17 -35.19 -16.74
CA TYR A 319 12.90 -36.45 -16.82
C TYR A 319 13.93 -36.44 -17.96
#